data_AF-A0A9P1DCM8-F1
#
_entry.id   AF-A0A9P1DCM8-F1
#
_cell.length_a   1.000
_cell.length_b   1.000
_cell.length_c   1.000
_cell.angle_alpha   90.00
_cell.angle_beta   90.00
_cell.angle_gamma   90.00
#
_symmetry.space_group_name_H-M   'P 1'
#
loop_
_entity.id
_entity.type
_entity.pdbx_description
1 polymer ?
#
loop_
_entity_poly.entity_id
_entity_poly.type
_entity_poly.pdbx_seq_one_letter_code
_entity_poly.pdbx_strand_id
1 'polypeptide(L)'
;MSLRKSQAKKKQKLSGVGEHETGTANTAVGYTPDGKLWALNESSAPFQFKLDEAGVPESLGFDTLQGTLKESISAHPKFDQKNGDILFHGRKMPEKFYAGKIVNGKLVERVDIDMPVAGFHHDMFITENYMVMIDGAMSFTPQEAIKGKQLWMFDQARKLRFGIFDRSKELTKANLQWIEADVAAELLGKPWMASH
;
A
#
# COMPACT_ATOMS: atom_id res chain seq x y z
N MET A 1 31.10 -19.47 34.26
CA MET A 1 30.48 -20.22 33.15
C MET A 1 29.02 -19.78 33.04
N SER A 2 28.71 -18.80 32.19
CA SER A 2 28.11 -18.96 30.84
C SER A 2 26.69 -18.36 30.83
N LEU A 3 26.62 -17.09 30.45
CA LEU A 3 25.39 -16.39 30.08
C LEU A 3 24.86 -16.97 28.77
N ARG A 4 23.67 -17.60 28.81
CA ARG A 4 22.95 -18.02 27.59
C ARG A 4 22.46 -16.78 26.84
N LYS A 5 23.15 -16.45 25.75
CA LYS A 5 22.65 -15.50 24.73
C LYS A 5 21.36 -16.08 24.13
N SER A 6 20.23 -15.38 24.24
CA SER A 6 19.06 -15.69 23.44
C SER A 6 19.38 -15.35 21.99
N GLN A 7 19.50 -16.36 21.15
CA GLN A 7 19.57 -16.16 19.70
C GLN A 7 18.16 -15.83 19.23
N ALA A 8 17.98 -14.64 18.64
CA ALA A 8 16.79 -14.31 17.90
C ALA A 8 16.57 -15.38 16.82
N LYS A 9 15.45 -16.11 16.88
CA LYS A 9 15.04 -17.05 15.84
C LYS A 9 14.89 -16.27 14.54
N LYS A 10 15.83 -16.47 13.61
CA LYS A 10 15.71 -16.03 12.21
C LYS A 10 14.40 -16.61 11.68
N LYS A 11 13.44 -15.76 11.26
CA LYS A 11 12.20 -16.21 10.61
C LYS A 11 12.59 -17.14 9.46
N GLN A 12 12.24 -18.41 9.57
CA GLN A 12 12.51 -19.40 8.56
C GLN A 12 11.64 -19.05 7.34
N LYS A 13 12.29 -18.64 6.24
CA LYS A 13 11.61 -18.34 4.99
C LYS A 13 10.98 -19.64 4.50
N LEU A 14 9.65 -19.72 4.43
CA LEU A 14 8.95 -20.87 3.87
C LEU A 14 9.43 -21.03 2.42
N SER A 15 9.99 -22.20 2.08
CA SER A 15 10.47 -22.48 0.74
C SER A 15 9.29 -22.38 -0.24
N GLY A 16 9.41 -21.50 -1.24
CA GLY A 16 8.37 -21.29 -2.26
C GLY A 16 7.49 -20.05 -2.06
N VAL A 17 7.63 -19.31 -0.95
CA VAL A 17 6.91 -18.05 -0.71
C VAL A 17 7.87 -16.86 -0.90
N GLY A 18 7.56 -16.00 -1.87
CA GLY A 18 8.27 -14.75 -2.12
C GLY A 18 8.22 -13.78 -0.93
N GLU A 19 9.15 -12.82 -0.86
CA GLU A 19 9.19 -11.82 0.23
C GLU A 19 7.86 -11.03 0.37
N HIS A 20 7.15 -10.84 -0.75
CA HIS A 20 5.90 -10.10 -0.86
C HIS A 20 4.65 -11.00 -0.97
N GLU A 21 4.77 -12.27 -0.61
CA GLU A 21 3.70 -13.28 -0.68
C GLU A 21 3.29 -13.75 0.73
N THR A 22 3.37 -12.84 1.71
CA THR A 22 3.15 -13.17 3.13
C THR A 22 1.98 -12.39 3.76
N GLY A 23 1.27 -11.61 2.96
CA GLY A 23 0.13 -10.81 3.43
C GLY A 23 -1.09 -11.66 3.73
N THR A 24 -1.94 -11.14 4.62
CA THR A 24 -3.17 -11.81 5.08
C THR A 24 -4.36 -11.67 4.12
N ALA A 25 -4.23 -10.85 3.06
CA ALA A 25 -5.26 -10.61 2.05
C ALA A 25 -6.67 -10.31 2.63
N ASN A 26 -6.73 -9.48 3.69
CA ASN A 26 -7.91 -9.30 4.53
C ASN A 26 -8.41 -7.85 4.62
N THR A 27 -7.87 -6.93 3.82
CA THR A 27 -8.19 -5.50 3.93
C THR A 27 -9.27 -5.07 2.93
N ALA A 28 -9.17 -5.51 1.69
CA ALA A 28 -10.15 -5.17 0.65
C ALA A 28 -10.25 -6.28 -0.40
N VAL A 29 -11.34 -6.26 -1.16
CA VAL A 29 -11.51 -7.04 -2.38
C VAL A 29 -11.65 -6.08 -3.56
N GLY A 30 -10.89 -6.31 -4.63
CA GLY A 30 -10.91 -5.52 -5.85
C GLY A 30 -11.29 -6.36 -7.06
N TYR A 31 -11.98 -5.75 -8.02
CA TYR A 31 -12.27 -6.33 -9.33
C TYR A 31 -11.47 -5.59 -10.40
N THR A 32 -10.55 -6.29 -11.02
CA THR A 32 -9.62 -5.74 -12.01
C THR A 32 -10.29 -5.56 -13.37
N PRO A 33 -9.83 -4.63 -14.22
CA PRO A 33 -10.35 -4.47 -15.59
C PRO A 33 -10.17 -5.72 -16.48
N ASP A 34 -9.17 -6.58 -16.21
CA ASP A 34 -9.00 -7.86 -16.89
C ASP A 34 -9.83 -9.01 -16.27
N GLY A 35 -10.76 -8.68 -15.37
CA GLY A 35 -11.79 -9.60 -14.89
C GLY A 35 -11.40 -10.49 -13.71
N LYS A 36 -10.23 -10.26 -13.10
CA LYS A 36 -9.77 -10.97 -11.90
C LYS A 36 -10.31 -10.36 -10.62
N LEU A 37 -10.53 -11.20 -9.60
CA LEU A 37 -10.77 -10.78 -8.23
C LEU A 37 -9.45 -10.83 -7.43
N TRP A 38 -9.17 -9.75 -6.71
CA TRP A 38 -8.02 -9.64 -5.82
C TRP A 38 -8.46 -9.43 -4.38
N ALA A 39 -7.91 -10.23 -3.47
CA ALA A 39 -7.92 -9.99 -2.04
C ALA A 39 -6.62 -9.25 -1.66
N LEU A 40 -6.76 -8.12 -0.98
CA LEU A 40 -5.72 -7.10 -0.88
C LEU A 40 -5.30 -6.85 0.56
N ASN A 41 -4.03 -6.53 0.75
CA ASN A 41 -3.42 -6.11 2.02
C ASN A 41 -2.23 -5.20 1.73
N GLU A 42 -1.97 -4.25 2.63
CA GLU A 42 -0.94 -3.21 2.48
C GLU A 42 0.52 -3.71 2.32
N SER A 43 0.77 -4.99 2.55
CA SER A 43 2.13 -5.53 2.71
C SER A 43 2.50 -6.66 1.74
N SER A 44 1.63 -6.99 0.78
CA SER A 44 1.87 -8.08 -0.18
C SER A 44 1.48 -7.70 -1.60
N ALA A 45 1.86 -8.57 -2.54
CA ALA A 45 1.21 -8.63 -3.83
C ALA A 45 -0.30 -8.92 -3.65
N PRO A 46 -1.16 -8.57 -4.61
CA PRO A 46 -2.56 -8.96 -4.58
C PRO A 46 -2.69 -10.48 -4.58
N PHE A 47 -3.61 -11.02 -3.78
CA PHE A 47 -3.93 -12.44 -3.79
C PHE A 47 -5.15 -12.69 -4.68
N GLN A 48 -4.96 -13.42 -5.78
CA GLN A 48 -6.04 -13.74 -6.70
C GLN A 48 -6.89 -14.90 -6.18
N PHE A 49 -8.19 -14.75 -6.35
CA PHE A 49 -9.16 -15.82 -6.19
C PHE A 49 -10.22 -15.74 -7.29
N LYS A 50 -11.04 -16.78 -7.42
CA LYS A 50 -12.26 -16.77 -8.24
C LYS A 50 -13.42 -17.31 -7.41
N LEU A 51 -14.64 -17.07 -7.87
CA LEU A 51 -15.83 -17.71 -7.31
C LEU A 51 -16.29 -18.81 -8.26
N ASP A 52 -16.68 -19.96 -7.74
CA ASP A 52 -17.38 -20.98 -8.53
C ASP A 52 -18.85 -20.60 -8.78
N GLU A 53 -19.59 -21.46 -9.48
CA GLU A 53 -21.02 -21.23 -9.79
C GLU A 53 -21.90 -21.10 -8.53
N ALA A 54 -21.46 -21.67 -7.40
CA ALA A 54 -22.15 -21.57 -6.11
C ALA A 54 -21.69 -20.35 -5.28
N GLY A 55 -20.74 -19.55 -5.79
CA GLY A 55 -20.18 -18.40 -5.09
C GLY A 55 -19.10 -18.76 -4.06
N VAL A 56 -18.56 -19.97 -4.09
CA VAL A 56 -17.49 -20.40 -3.19
C VAL A 56 -16.13 -19.91 -3.70
N PRO A 57 -15.30 -19.27 -2.86
CA PRO A 57 -14.00 -18.78 -3.29
C PRO A 57 -12.97 -19.91 -3.45
N GLU A 58 -12.34 -19.95 -4.62
CA GLU A 58 -11.17 -20.79 -4.93
C GLU A 58 -9.92 -19.92 -5.02
N SER A 59 -8.90 -20.26 -4.22
CA SER A 59 -7.63 -19.53 -4.16
C SER A 59 -6.76 -19.82 -5.39
N LEU A 60 -6.25 -18.77 -6.05
CA LEU A 60 -5.36 -18.88 -7.21
C LEU A 60 -3.91 -18.46 -6.89
N GLY A 61 -3.66 -17.86 -5.73
CA GLY A 61 -2.32 -17.46 -5.27
C GLY A 61 -2.03 -15.97 -5.50
N PHE A 62 -0.79 -15.55 -5.24
CA PHE A 62 -0.40 -14.15 -5.43
C PHE A 62 -0.22 -13.81 -6.93
N ASP A 63 -0.86 -12.72 -7.37
CA ASP A 63 -0.71 -12.22 -8.74
C ASP A 63 0.56 -11.36 -8.84
N THR A 64 1.57 -11.91 -9.50
CA THR A 64 2.85 -11.24 -9.73
C THR A 64 2.84 -10.33 -10.96
N LEU A 65 1.67 -10.09 -11.57
CA LEU A 65 1.49 -9.30 -12.79
C LEU A 65 2.42 -9.79 -13.90
N GLN A 66 2.35 -11.10 -14.19
CA GLN A 66 3.21 -11.76 -15.18
C GLN A 66 4.71 -11.60 -14.85
N GLY A 67 5.04 -11.59 -13.55
CA GLY A 67 6.39 -11.43 -13.05
C GLY A 67 6.92 -9.99 -13.03
N THR A 68 6.14 -9.00 -13.47
CA THR A 68 6.56 -7.58 -13.45
C THR A 68 6.46 -6.94 -12.07
N LEU A 69 5.58 -7.44 -11.20
CA LEU A 69 5.47 -6.98 -9.81
C LEU A 69 6.43 -7.77 -8.91
N LYS A 70 7.30 -7.04 -8.22
CA LYS A 70 8.28 -7.59 -7.26
C LYS A 70 8.15 -6.97 -5.85
N GLU A 71 7.11 -6.19 -5.61
CA GLU A 71 6.89 -5.43 -4.38
C GLU A 71 5.41 -5.54 -3.95
N SER A 72 5.02 -4.92 -2.83
CA SER A 72 3.62 -4.87 -2.42
C SER A 72 2.83 -3.79 -3.18
N ILE A 73 1.51 -3.92 -3.18
CA ILE A 73 0.60 -2.84 -3.56
C ILE A 73 -0.25 -2.46 -2.34
N SER A 74 -0.75 -1.22 -2.30
CA SER A 74 -1.71 -0.78 -1.30
C SER A 74 -2.93 -1.68 -1.27
N ALA A 75 -3.65 -1.70 -0.15
CA ALA A 75 -4.95 -2.36 -0.10
C ALA A 75 -6.02 -1.69 -0.98
N HIS A 76 -5.79 -0.44 -1.40
CA HIS A 76 -6.76 0.38 -2.13
C HIS A 76 -6.28 0.87 -3.51
N PRO A 77 -5.82 -0.04 -4.40
CA PRO A 77 -5.54 0.35 -5.77
C PRO A 77 -6.83 0.85 -6.42
N LYS A 78 -6.71 1.78 -7.36
CA LYS A 78 -7.84 2.33 -8.10
C LYS A 78 -7.89 1.73 -9.49
N PHE A 79 -9.00 1.05 -9.76
CA PHE A 79 -9.26 0.35 -11.01
C PHE A 79 -10.04 1.27 -11.94
N ASP A 80 -9.39 1.77 -13.00
CA ASP A 80 -10.10 2.53 -14.03
C ASP A 80 -10.68 1.56 -15.07
N GLN A 81 -11.98 1.32 -14.96
CA GLN A 81 -12.71 0.41 -15.85
C GLN A 81 -12.94 1.00 -17.26
N LYS A 82 -12.76 2.32 -17.45
CA LYS A 82 -12.94 2.99 -18.75
C LYS A 82 -11.74 2.75 -19.66
N ASN A 83 -10.52 2.83 -19.12
CA ASN A 83 -9.29 2.70 -19.91
C ASN A 83 -8.46 1.44 -19.60
N GLY A 84 -8.80 0.69 -18.55
CA GLY A 84 -8.14 -0.55 -18.16
C GLY A 84 -6.90 -0.38 -17.28
N ASP A 85 -6.56 0.85 -16.88
CA ASP A 85 -5.43 1.12 -15.99
C ASP A 85 -5.76 0.76 -14.54
N ILE A 86 -4.76 0.33 -13.79
CA ILE A 86 -4.83 0.26 -12.32
C ILE A 86 -3.71 1.12 -11.74
N LEU A 87 -4.08 2.07 -10.90
CA LEU A 87 -3.16 2.99 -10.24
C LEU A 87 -3.09 2.66 -8.75
N PHE A 88 -1.89 2.67 -8.18
CA PHE A 88 -1.69 2.30 -6.79
C PHE A 88 -0.50 3.04 -6.18
N HIS A 89 -0.46 3.08 -4.85
CA HIS A 89 0.77 3.32 -4.13
C HIS A 89 1.20 2.03 -3.41
N GLY A 90 2.45 1.95 -2.99
CA GLY A 90 2.95 0.85 -2.18
C GLY A 90 4.04 1.33 -1.25
N ARG A 91 4.42 0.46 -0.32
CA ARG A 91 5.47 0.77 0.64
C ARG A 91 6.32 -0.44 0.97
N LYS A 92 7.62 -0.21 1.12
CA LYS A 92 8.55 -1.13 1.78
C LYS A 92 9.05 -0.48 3.05
N MET A 93 8.40 -0.83 4.16
CA MET A 93 8.74 -0.27 5.47
C MET A 93 10.20 -0.59 5.85
N PRO A 94 10.92 0.34 6.49
CA PRO A 94 10.49 1.69 6.86
C PRO A 94 10.78 2.77 5.81
N GLU A 95 11.45 2.46 4.70
CA GLU A 95 12.20 3.46 3.93
C GLU A 95 11.59 3.88 2.60
N LYS A 96 10.75 3.04 1.97
CA LYS A 96 10.28 3.32 0.60
C LYS A 96 8.78 3.49 0.55
N PHE A 97 8.36 4.57 -0.09
CA PHE A 97 7.02 4.80 -0.58
C PHE A 97 7.10 5.01 -2.10
N TYR A 98 6.17 4.45 -2.85
CA TYR A 98 6.19 4.52 -4.31
C TYR A 98 4.78 4.57 -4.88
N ALA A 99 4.67 5.10 -6.10
CA ALA A 99 3.47 5.03 -6.93
C ALA A 99 3.72 4.08 -8.11
N GLY A 100 2.66 3.47 -8.63
CA GLY A 100 2.75 2.63 -9.82
C GLY A 100 1.48 2.59 -10.65
N LYS A 101 1.66 2.20 -11.92
CA LYS A 101 0.60 2.04 -12.92
C LYS A 101 0.69 0.65 -13.55
N ILE A 102 -0.43 -0.05 -13.58
CA ILE A 102 -0.58 -1.35 -14.20
C ILE A 102 -1.44 -1.18 -15.44
N VAL A 103 -1.02 -1.77 -16.55
CA VAL A 103 -1.75 -1.81 -17.82
C VAL A 103 -1.74 -3.24 -18.33
N ASN A 104 -2.90 -3.77 -18.70
CA ASN A 104 -3.05 -5.14 -19.23
C ASN A 104 -2.39 -6.21 -18.34
N GLY A 105 -2.60 -6.10 -17.02
CA GLY A 105 -2.07 -7.05 -16.04
C GLY A 105 -0.54 -7.04 -15.88
N LYS A 106 0.13 -5.96 -16.29
CA LYS A 106 1.58 -5.74 -16.10
C LYS A 106 1.84 -4.41 -15.43
N LEU A 107 2.78 -4.36 -14.47
CA LEU A 107 3.33 -3.12 -13.94
C LEU A 107 4.17 -2.44 -15.03
N VAL A 108 3.71 -1.29 -15.51
CA VAL A 108 4.35 -0.55 -16.61
C VAL A 108 5.10 0.70 -16.14
N GLU A 109 4.67 1.31 -15.04
CA GLU A 109 5.34 2.46 -14.43
C GLU A 109 5.46 2.28 -12.92
N ARG A 110 6.59 2.70 -12.36
CA ARG A 110 6.87 2.65 -10.92
C ARG A 110 7.89 3.73 -10.55
N VAL A 111 7.56 4.55 -9.56
CA VAL A 111 8.42 5.65 -9.11
C VAL A 111 8.49 5.74 -7.59
N ASP A 112 9.72 5.85 -7.05
CA ASP A 112 9.91 6.16 -5.64
C ASP A 112 9.51 7.60 -5.35
N ILE A 113 8.81 7.81 -4.25
CA ILE A 113 8.31 9.10 -3.78
C ILE A 113 9.03 9.46 -2.49
N ASP A 114 9.61 10.66 -2.45
CA ASP A 114 10.30 11.13 -1.25
C ASP A 114 9.27 11.62 -0.23
N MET A 115 9.12 10.85 0.84
CA MET A 115 8.25 11.17 1.96
C MET A 115 9.06 11.77 3.12
N PRO A 116 8.57 12.82 3.79
CA PRO A 116 9.30 13.50 4.86
C PRO A 116 9.47 12.61 6.09
N VAL A 117 8.53 11.68 6.30
CA VAL A 117 8.59 10.65 7.34
C VAL A 117 7.93 9.38 6.84
N ALA A 118 8.22 8.25 7.50
CA ALA A 118 7.46 7.02 7.29
C ALA A 118 6.05 7.19 7.87
N GLY A 119 5.07 7.55 7.02
CA GLY A 119 3.67 7.72 7.40
C GLY A 119 2.80 6.49 7.14
N PHE A 120 1.55 6.53 7.65
CA PHE A 120 0.55 5.54 7.27
C PHE A 120 -0.29 6.05 6.10
N HIS A 121 0.15 5.75 4.88
CA HIS A 121 -0.60 6.03 3.66
C HIS A 121 -1.57 4.89 3.41
N HIS A 122 -2.82 5.06 3.81
CA HIS A 122 -3.84 4.00 3.68
C HIS A 122 -4.46 3.98 2.29
N ASP A 123 -4.87 5.15 1.81
CA ASP A 123 -5.71 5.28 0.63
C ASP A 123 -5.17 6.37 -0.31
N MET A 124 -5.74 6.40 -1.50
CA MET A 124 -5.52 7.38 -2.54
C MET A 124 -6.83 7.60 -3.30
N PHE A 125 -6.85 8.49 -4.28
CA PHE A 125 -7.98 8.61 -5.18
C PHE A 125 -7.51 8.91 -6.60
N ILE A 126 -8.38 8.61 -7.57
CA ILE A 126 -8.18 8.98 -8.96
C ILE A 126 -9.39 9.79 -9.43
N THR A 127 -9.15 10.70 -10.36
CA THR A 127 -10.16 11.37 -11.15
C THR A 127 -9.99 10.94 -12.61
N GLU A 128 -10.75 11.52 -13.53
CA GLU A 128 -10.54 11.28 -14.97
C GLU A 128 -9.09 11.57 -15.38
N ASN A 129 -8.48 12.63 -14.85
CA ASN A 129 -7.16 13.10 -15.29
C ASN A 129 -6.04 12.96 -14.26
N TYR A 130 -6.36 12.77 -12.98
CA TYR A 130 -5.36 12.83 -11.91
C TYR A 130 -5.34 11.60 -11.03
N MET A 131 -4.13 11.18 -10.64
CA MET A 131 -3.89 10.31 -9.49
C MET A 131 -3.48 11.19 -8.31
N VAL A 132 -4.10 10.97 -7.16
CA VAL A 132 -3.84 11.77 -5.96
C VAL A 132 -3.50 10.87 -4.78
N MET A 133 -2.27 10.98 -4.31
CA MET A 133 -1.77 10.35 -3.10
C MET A 133 -2.02 11.26 -1.90
N ILE A 134 -2.24 10.66 -0.73
CA ILE A 134 -2.46 11.37 0.52
C ILE A 134 -1.25 11.17 1.43
N ASP A 135 -0.66 12.26 1.88
CA ASP A 135 0.33 12.31 2.95
C ASP A 135 -0.30 12.95 4.18
N GLY A 136 -0.85 12.11 5.05
CA GLY A 136 -1.49 12.50 6.30
C GLY A 136 -0.50 12.75 7.44
N ALA A 137 -1.07 13.14 8.57
CA ALA A 137 -0.33 13.49 9.78
C ALA A 137 0.06 12.28 10.66
N MET A 138 -0.27 11.04 10.27
CA MET A 138 0.15 9.85 11.00
C MET A 138 1.61 9.49 10.71
N SER A 139 2.38 9.20 11.75
CA SER A 139 3.80 8.84 11.67
C SER A 139 4.09 7.48 12.30
N PHE A 140 5.02 6.74 11.72
CA PHE A 140 5.53 5.48 12.24
C PHE A 140 6.60 5.73 13.31
N THR A 141 6.35 5.36 14.56
CA THR A 141 7.20 5.69 15.70
C THR A 141 7.64 4.44 16.48
N PRO A 142 8.50 3.58 15.90
CA PRO A 142 8.89 2.32 16.52
C PRO A 142 9.67 2.50 17.84
N GLN A 143 10.45 3.57 17.99
CA GLN A 143 11.18 3.86 19.22
C GLN A 143 10.24 4.23 20.38
N GLU A 144 9.11 4.86 20.08
CA GLU A 144 8.09 5.20 21.08
C GLU A 144 7.27 3.96 21.48
N ALA A 145 7.07 3.02 20.55
CA ALA A 145 6.42 1.74 20.85
C ALA A 145 7.18 0.92 21.91
N ILE A 146 8.52 0.98 21.93
CA ILE A 146 9.35 0.36 22.97
C ILE A 146 9.03 0.93 24.37
N LYS A 147 8.60 2.19 24.43
CA LYS A 147 8.19 2.88 25.66
C LYS A 147 6.71 2.66 26.01
N GLY A 148 6.04 1.72 25.34
CA GLY A 148 4.63 1.38 25.57
C GLY A 148 3.63 2.32 24.89
N LYS A 149 4.09 3.23 24.01
CA LYS A 149 3.18 4.07 23.20
C LYS A 149 2.71 3.33 21.95
N GLN A 150 1.78 3.95 21.22
CA GLN A 150 1.30 3.41 19.95
C GLN A 150 2.39 3.43 18.87
N LEU A 151 2.35 2.45 17.97
CA LEU A 151 3.27 2.33 16.84
C LEU A 151 3.03 3.40 15.77
N TRP A 152 1.79 3.86 15.67
CA TRP A 152 1.34 4.93 14.80
C TRP A 152 0.86 6.07 15.67
N MET A 153 1.41 7.25 15.47
CA MET A 153 1.06 8.44 16.25
C MET A 153 0.67 9.58 15.32
N PHE A 154 -0.43 10.26 15.66
CA PHE A 154 -0.87 11.45 14.96
C PHE A 154 -0.04 12.66 15.40
N ASP A 155 0.58 13.35 14.44
CA ASP A 155 1.39 14.53 14.69
C ASP A 155 0.64 15.79 14.26
N GLN A 156 0.11 16.54 15.24
CA GLN A 156 -0.62 17.78 15.00
C GLN A 156 0.23 18.88 14.33
N ALA A 157 1.56 18.78 14.39
CA ALA A 157 2.45 19.74 13.72
C ALA A 157 2.62 19.44 12.22
N ARG A 158 2.25 18.24 11.76
CA ARG A 158 2.33 17.87 10.34
C ARG A 158 1.06 18.28 9.61
N LYS A 159 1.26 18.99 8.51
CA LYS A 159 0.20 19.35 7.59
C LYS A 159 -0.14 18.19 6.67
N LEU A 160 -1.43 18.06 6.35
CA LEU A 160 -1.93 17.19 5.31
C LEU A 160 -1.42 17.67 3.95
N ARG A 161 -0.85 16.77 3.15
CA ARG A 161 -0.41 17.07 1.77
C ARG A 161 -1.00 16.08 0.78
N PHE A 162 -1.19 16.55 -0.45
CA PHE A 162 -1.69 15.77 -1.57
C PHE A 162 -0.64 15.74 -2.68
N GLY A 163 -0.20 14.54 -3.05
CA GLY A 163 0.72 14.32 -4.16
C GLY A 163 -0.07 14.04 -5.43
N ILE A 164 0.03 14.90 -6.43
CA ILE A 164 -0.78 14.87 -7.64
C ILE A 164 0.07 14.48 -8.84
N PHE A 165 -0.38 13.44 -9.54
CA PHE A 165 0.11 13.06 -10.86
C PHE A 165 -0.97 13.31 -11.92
N ASP A 166 -0.58 13.91 -13.04
CA ASP A 166 -1.36 13.89 -14.27
C ASP A 166 -1.23 12.51 -14.92
N ARG A 167 -2.36 11.80 -15.08
CA ARG A 167 -2.41 10.41 -15.57
C ARG A 167 -2.00 10.27 -17.05
N SER A 168 -1.95 11.38 -17.79
CA SER A 168 -1.48 11.40 -19.17
C SER A 168 0.06 11.48 -19.28
N LYS A 169 0.75 11.74 -18.17
CA LYS A 169 2.20 11.84 -18.09
C LYS A 169 2.79 10.63 -17.37
N GLU A 170 4.06 10.36 -17.65
CA GLU A 170 4.82 9.34 -16.94
C GLU A 170 4.93 9.68 -15.46
N LEU A 171 4.77 8.67 -14.60
CA LEU A 171 4.99 8.75 -13.17
C LEU A 171 6.48 8.99 -12.89
N THR A 172 6.88 10.25 -12.79
CA THR A 172 8.24 10.68 -12.44
C THR A 172 8.20 11.72 -11.33
N LYS A 173 9.28 11.82 -10.54
CA LYS A 173 9.37 12.86 -9.49
C LYS A 173 9.19 14.29 -10.04
N ALA A 174 9.60 14.54 -11.29
CA ALA A 174 9.43 15.83 -11.96
C ALA A 174 7.98 16.16 -12.30
N ASN A 175 7.14 15.13 -12.51
CA ASN A 175 5.72 15.27 -12.80
C ASN A 175 4.83 15.21 -11.55
N LEU A 176 5.41 15.01 -10.37
CA LEU A 176 4.70 15.02 -9.08
C LEU A 176 4.56 16.45 -8.56
N GLN A 177 3.34 16.86 -8.24
CA GLN A 177 3.07 18.15 -7.60
C GLN A 177 2.51 17.93 -6.19
N TRP A 178 3.04 18.65 -5.21
CA TRP A 178 2.53 18.63 -3.85
C TRP A 178 1.66 19.85 -3.57
N ILE A 179 0.46 19.62 -3.05
CA ILE A 179 -0.42 20.65 -2.50
C ILE A 179 -0.57 20.42 -1.01
N GLU A 180 -0.42 21.46 -0.22
CA GLU A 180 -0.52 21.40 1.24
C GLU A 180 -1.82 22.04 1.72
N ALA A 181 -2.41 21.45 2.75
CA ALA A 181 -3.52 22.05 3.49
C ALA A 181 -3.03 22.53 4.86
N ASP A 182 -3.53 23.67 5.34
CA ASP A 182 -3.17 24.23 6.65
C ASP A 182 -3.85 23.51 7.85
N VAL A 183 -4.03 22.20 7.73
CA VAL A 183 -4.62 21.34 8.76
C VAL A 183 -3.81 20.06 8.92
N ALA A 184 -3.72 19.55 10.13
CA ALA A 184 -3.32 18.17 10.39
C ALA A 184 -4.56 17.29 10.24
N ALA A 185 -4.49 16.28 9.37
CA ALA A 185 -5.58 15.34 9.16
C ALA A 185 -5.05 14.01 8.66
N GLU A 186 -5.87 12.98 8.77
CA GLU A 186 -5.57 11.63 8.32
C GLU A 186 -6.82 11.04 7.65
N LEU A 187 -6.63 10.31 6.55
CA LEU A 187 -7.70 9.62 5.84
C LEU A 187 -7.75 8.17 6.30
N LEU A 188 -8.22 7.99 7.54
CA LEU A 188 -8.66 6.70 8.06
C LEU A 188 -10.19 6.74 8.16
N GLY A 189 -10.87 5.76 7.56
CA GLY A 189 -12.22 5.42 7.99
C GLY A 189 -12.15 5.13 9.50
N LYS A 190 -12.73 6.04 10.31
CA LYS A 190 -12.69 6.11 11.78
C LYS A 190 -11.71 5.12 12.45
N PRO A 191 -10.55 5.57 12.99
CA PRO A 191 -9.86 4.75 13.98
C PRO A 191 -10.83 4.63 15.17
N TRP A 192 -11.31 3.42 15.42
CA TRP A 192 -12.18 3.11 16.56
C TRP A 192 -11.38 3.24 17.87
N MET A 193 -10.97 4.46 18.25
CA MET A 193 -10.44 4.81 19.58
C MET A 193 -10.62 6.31 19.83
N ALA A 194 -11.87 6.74 19.89
CA ALA A 194 -12.28 7.98 20.55
C ALA A 194 -13.64 7.78 21.24
N SER A 195 -13.67 6.83 22.17
CA SER A 195 -14.65 6.77 23.25
C SER A 195 -14.16 5.71 24.24
N HIS A 196 -13.55 6.17 25.33
CA HIS A 196 -13.71 5.80 26.75
C HIS A 196 -12.61 6.52 27.52
#